data_AF-A0A7W5FTR0-F1
#
_entry.id   AF-A0A7W5FTR0-F1
#
_cell.length_a   1.000
_cell.length_b   1.000
_cell.length_c   1.000
_cell.angle_alpha   90.00
_cell.angle_beta   90.00
_cell.angle_gamma   90.00
#
_symmetry.space_group_name_H-M   'P 1'
#
loop_
_entity.id
_entity.type
_entity.pdbx_description
1 polymer ?
#
loop_
_entity_poly.entity_id
_entity_poly.type
_entity_poly.pdbx_seq_one_letter_code
_entity_poly.pdbx_strand_id
1 'polypeptide(L)'
;MPTRPPLPPFTRESAIEKVRLAENGWNTRDPEKVSLAYTEDSWWRNRGEFVQGRAAIVGLLKRKWTRELDYRLIKELGIRRRPHCGSLRLRIP
;
A
#
# COMPACT_ATOMS: atom_id res chain seq x y z
N MET A 1 -3.87 -12.16 12.86
CA MET A 1 -3.38 -10.79 12.56
C MET A 1 -4.30 -9.78 13.21
N PRO A 2 -3.79 -8.73 13.88
CA PRO A 2 -4.65 -7.72 14.48
C PRO A 2 -5.40 -6.95 13.39
N THR A 3 -6.69 -6.70 13.61
CA THR A 3 -7.53 -5.90 12.73
C THR A 3 -7.05 -4.44 12.75
N ARG A 4 -6.82 -3.85 11.57
CA ARG A 4 -6.35 -2.47 11.45
C ARG A 4 -7.48 -1.54 11.00
N PRO A 5 -8.12 -0.81 11.93
CA PRO A 5 -9.08 0.20 11.54
C PRO A 5 -8.42 1.30 10.69
N PRO A 6 -9.20 2.02 9.87
CA PRO A 6 -10.62 1.78 9.61
C PRO A 6 -10.83 0.48 8.80
N LEU A 7 -11.97 -0.18 9.05
CA LEU A 7 -12.41 -1.44 8.41
C LEU A 7 -13.55 -1.16 7.42
N PRO A 8 -13.73 -2.00 6.38
CA PRO A 8 -14.87 -1.86 5.47
C PRO A 8 -16.20 -2.23 6.15
N PRO A 9 -17.34 -1.73 5.65
CA PRO A 9 -17.48 -0.78 4.54
C PRO A 9 -17.02 0.64 4.93
N PHE A 10 -16.35 1.33 4.01
CA PHE A 10 -15.82 2.67 4.27
C PHE A 10 -16.84 3.76 3.95
N THR A 11 -16.98 4.73 4.86
CA THR A 11 -17.49 6.08 4.56
C THR A 11 -16.42 6.90 3.83
N ARG A 12 -16.77 8.08 3.31
CA ARG A 12 -15.79 8.98 2.69
C ARG A 12 -14.70 9.38 3.70
N GLU A 13 -15.09 9.68 4.93
CA GLU A 13 -14.20 10.10 6.01
C GLU A 13 -13.24 8.98 6.39
N SER A 14 -13.75 7.77 6.63
CA SER A 14 -12.91 6.61 6.98
C SER A 14 -12.06 6.11 5.80
N ALA A 15 -12.49 6.33 4.55
CA ALA A 15 -11.64 6.08 3.38
C ALA A 15 -10.48 7.08 3.29
N ILE A 16 -10.72 8.38 3.55
CA ILE A 16 -9.66 9.40 3.61
C ILE A 16 -8.66 9.06 4.72
N GLU A 17 -9.16 8.71 5.90
CA GLU A 17 -8.33 8.26 7.02
C GLU A 17 -7.49 7.04 6.64
N LYS A 18 -8.09 6.02 6.00
CA LYS A 18 -7.36 4.84 5.51
C LYS A 18 -6.23 5.21 4.58
N VAL A 19 -6.48 6.12 3.63
CA VAL A 19 -5.50 6.58 2.64
C VAL A 19 -4.35 7.32 3.33
N ARG A 20 -4.64 8.19 4.30
CA ARG A 20 -3.63 8.93 5.07
C ARG A 20 -2.78 8.01 5.96
N LEU A 21 -3.39 7.05 6.64
CA LEU A 21 -2.66 6.04 7.41
C LEU A 21 -1.72 5.21 6.52
N ALA A 22 -2.19 4.83 5.32
CA ALA A 22 -1.36 4.14 4.35
C ALA A 22 -0.23 5.04 3.83
N GLU A 23 -0.49 6.31 3.53
CA GLU A 23 0.56 7.27 3.12
C GLU A 23 1.64 7.40 4.20
N ASN A 24 1.24 7.65 5.45
CA ASN A 24 2.14 7.76 6.59
C ASN A 24 2.99 6.50 6.76
N GLY A 25 2.36 5.32 6.70
CA GLY A 25 3.07 4.05 6.78
C GLY A 25 4.14 3.92 5.70
N TRP A 26 3.84 4.26 4.44
CA TRP A 26 4.80 4.20 3.34
C TRP A 26 5.93 5.25 3.46
N ASN A 27 5.65 6.43 4.00
CA ASN A 27 6.65 7.48 4.21
C ASN A 27 7.64 7.16 5.35
N THR A 28 7.34 6.19 6.22
CA THR A 28 8.33 5.67 7.18
C THR A 28 9.53 5.01 6.50
N ARG A 29 9.35 4.50 5.26
CA ARG A 29 10.35 3.73 4.52
C ARG A 29 10.85 2.50 5.29
N ASP A 30 10.01 1.95 6.18
CA ASP A 30 10.28 0.75 6.95
C ASP A 30 9.59 -0.46 6.28
N PRO A 31 10.36 -1.37 5.64
CA PRO A 31 9.81 -2.51 4.92
C PRO A 31 8.96 -3.42 5.80
N GLU A 32 9.41 -3.68 7.03
CA GLU A 32 8.73 -4.57 7.96
C GLU A 32 7.39 -3.95 8.35
N LYS A 33 7.39 -2.69 8.79
CA LYS A 33 6.15 -1.99 9.19
C LYS A 33 5.14 -1.87 8.05
N VAL A 34 5.59 -1.56 6.83
CA VAL A 34 4.69 -1.47 5.67
C VAL A 34 4.13 -2.83 5.31
N SER A 35 4.95 -3.89 5.35
CA SER A 35 4.51 -5.25 5.02
C SER A 35 3.46 -5.79 5.99
N LEU A 36 3.45 -5.32 7.25
CA LEU A 36 2.44 -5.71 8.22
C LEU A 36 1.04 -5.37 7.70
N ALA A 37 0.85 -4.24 6.99
CA ALA A 37 -0.43 -3.79 6.44
C ALA A 37 -1.17 -4.84 5.57
N TYR A 38 -0.47 -5.88 5.14
CA TYR A 38 -0.92 -6.91 4.21
C TYR A 38 -0.94 -8.29 4.87
N THR A 39 -1.76 -9.20 4.33
CA THR A 39 -1.84 -10.59 4.80
C THR A 39 -0.55 -11.36 4.49
N GLU A 40 -0.33 -12.48 5.18
CA GLU A 40 0.89 -13.29 5.02
C GLU A 40 1.03 -13.90 3.63
N ASP A 41 -0.11 -14.19 3.00
CA ASP A 41 -0.27 -14.76 1.66
C ASP A 41 -0.51 -13.69 0.57
N SER A 42 -0.34 -12.40 0.91
CA SER A 42 -0.61 -11.30 -0.02
C SER A 42 0.17 -11.43 -1.32
N TRP A 43 -0.53 -11.22 -2.42
CA TRP A 43 0.04 -11.27 -3.77
C TRP A 43 0.08 -9.88 -4.39
N TRP A 44 1.27 -9.42 -4.76
CA TRP A 44 1.48 -8.09 -5.33
C TRP A 44 2.02 -8.18 -6.74
N ARG A 45 1.59 -7.20 -7.54
CA ARG A 45 2.29 -6.79 -8.75
C ARG A 45 2.82 -5.38 -8.54
N ASN A 46 4.13 -5.23 -8.49
CA ASN A 46 4.80 -3.93 -8.50
C ASN A 46 5.41 -3.69 -9.88
N ARG A 47 4.77 -2.84 -10.68
CA ARG A 47 5.11 -2.62 -12.10
C ARG A 47 5.11 -3.96 -12.85
N GLY A 48 6.29 -4.46 -13.25
CA GLY A 48 6.47 -5.75 -13.92
C GLY A 48 6.94 -6.90 -13.01
N GLU A 49 7.16 -6.64 -11.72
CA GLU A 49 7.61 -7.64 -10.74
C GLU A 49 6.41 -8.19 -9.96
N PHE A 50 6.36 -9.51 -9.78
CA PHE A 50 5.34 -10.20 -8.98
C PHE A 50 5.98 -10.78 -7.73
N VAL A 51 5.36 -10.55 -6.57
CA VAL A 51 5.83 -11.08 -5.29
C VAL A 51 4.68 -11.70 -4.51
N GLN A 52 4.92 -12.86 -3.92
CA GLN A 52 3.95 -13.56 -3.10
C GLN A 52 4.46 -13.68 -1.67
N GLY A 53 3.62 -13.26 -0.75
CA GLY A 53 3.83 -13.33 0.68
C GLY A 53 4.60 -12.15 1.27
N ARG A 54 4.39 -11.95 2.58
CA ARG A 54 4.95 -10.80 3.31
C ARG A 54 6.47 -10.71 3.23
N ALA A 55 7.17 -11.84 3.34
CA ALA A 55 8.64 -11.87 3.26
C ALA A 55 9.16 -11.37 1.91
N ALA A 56 8.51 -11.75 0.80
CA ALA A 56 8.88 -11.27 -0.53
C ALA A 56 8.57 -9.77 -0.71
N ILE A 57 7.47 -9.29 -0.13
CA ILE A 57 7.12 -7.86 -0.08
C ILE A 57 8.20 -7.06 0.66
N VAL A 58 8.68 -7.53 1.82
CA VAL A 58 9.77 -6.90 2.56
C VAL A 58 11.03 -6.81 1.70
N GLY A 59 11.42 -7.90 1.03
CA GLY A 59 12.58 -7.91 0.14
C GLY A 59 12.46 -6.90 -1.00
N LEU A 60 11.28 -6.80 -1.61
CA LEU A 60 11.00 -5.81 -2.64
C LEU A 60 11.12 -4.37 -2.11
N LEU A 61 10.55 -4.08 -0.94
CA LEU A 61 10.57 -2.74 -0.35
C LEU A 61 11.99 -2.32 0.07
N LYS A 62 12.81 -3.26 0.58
CA LYS A 62 14.24 -3.02 0.85
C LYS A 62 14.95 -2.55 -0.41
N ARG A 63 14.84 -3.30 -1.52
CA ARG A 63 15.46 -2.92 -2.81
C ARG A 63 14.96 -1.59 -3.34
N LYS A 64 13.66 -1.31 -3.18
CA LYS A 64 13.03 -0.06 -3.62
C LYS A 64 13.68 1.15 -2.93
N TRP A 65 13.75 1.16 -1.60
CA TRP A 65 14.24 2.33 -0.85
C TRP A 65 15.77 2.42 -0.74
N THR A 66 16.51 1.36 -1.08
CA THR A 66 17.95 1.48 -1.36
C THR A 66 18.22 2.30 -2.62
N ARG A 67 17.31 2.26 -3.60
CA ARG A 67 17.45 2.98 -4.88
C ARG A 67 16.79 4.36 -4.86
N GLU A 68 15.71 4.51 -4.10
CA GLU A 68 14.92 5.75 -4.00
C GLU A 68 15.21 6.48 -2.69
N LEU A 69 16.34 7.20 -2.63
CA LEU A 69 16.88 7.79 -1.39
C LEU A 69 16.01 8.93 -0.82
N ASP A 70 15.48 9.80 -1.70
CA ASP A 70 14.62 10.93 -1.32
C ASP A 70 13.12 10.60 -1.46
N TYR A 71 12.76 9.34 -1.22
CA TYR A 71 11.40 8.86 -1.37
C TYR A 71 10.40 9.67 -0.53
N ARG A 72 9.40 10.24 -1.22
CA ARG A 72 8.21 10.86 -0.61
C ARG A 72 6.98 10.43 -1.40
N LEU A 73 5.97 9.97 -0.68
CA LEU A 73 4.71 9.52 -1.26
C LEU A 73 3.57 10.44 -0.84
N ILE A 74 2.77 10.84 -1.83
CA ILE A 74 1.45 11.45 -1.63
C ILE A 74 0.43 10.48 -2.22
N LYS A 75 -0.57 10.09 -1.43
CA LYS A 75 -1.73 9.31 -1.82
C LYS A 75 -2.97 10.20 -1.79
N GLU A 76 -3.79 10.08 -2.81
CA GLU A 76 -5.10 10.71 -2.88
C GLU A 76 -6.21 9.65 -2.93
N LEU A 77 -7.38 9.99 -2.38
CA LEU A 77 -8.55 9.11 -2.47
C LEU A 77 -9.10 9.15 -3.90
N GLY A 78 -8.87 8.08 -4.65
CA GLY A 78 -9.51 7.87 -5.94
C GLY A 78 -10.85 7.16 -5.79
N ILE A 79 -11.92 7.74 -6.34
CA ILE A 79 -13.23 7.06 -6.41
C ILE A 79 -13.28 6.28 -7.71
N ARG A 80 -13.31 4.94 -7.63
CA ARG A 80 -13.61 4.11 -8.80
C ARG A 80 -15.07 3.68 -8.76
N ARG A 81 -15.91 4.33 -9.56
CA ARG A 81 -17.21 3.77 -9.94
C ARG A 81 -16.98 2.80 -11.09
N ARG A 82 -16.95 1.47 -10.85
CA ARG A 82 -17.09 0.50 -11.96
C ARG A 82 -17.84 -0.77 -11.54
N PRO A 83 -18.86 -1.20 -12.31
CA PRO A 83 -19.53 -2.48 -12.10
C PRO A 83 -18.59 -3.66 -12.40
N HIS A 84 -17.67 -3.55 -13.36
CA HIS A 84 -16.73 -4.63 -13.69
C HIS A 84 -15.30 -4.10 -13.90
N CYS A 85 -14.38 -4.75 -13.19
CA CYS A 85 -12.93 -4.70 -13.34
C CYS A 85 -12.21 -3.37 -13.03
N GLY A 86 -11.00 -3.50 -12.47
CA GLY A 86 -10.05 -2.42 -12.42
C GLY A 86 -8.97 -2.54 -11.34
N SER A 87 -7.85 -1.97 -11.70
CA SER A 87 -6.64 -1.77 -10.93
C SER A 87 -6.58 -0.37 -10.31
N LEU A 88 -6.04 -0.26 -9.10
CA LEU A 88 -5.73 1.01 -8.42
C LEU A 88 -4.48 1.65 -9.08
N ARG A 89 -4.55 2.91 -9.52
CA ARG A 89 -3.35 3.68 -9.89
C ARG A 89 -2.91 4.52 -8.69
N LEU A 90 -1.70 4.25 -8.21
CA LEU A 90 -0.96 5.13 -7.33
C LEU A 90 -0.15 6.09 -8.20
N ARG A 91 -0.32 7.40 -7.98
CA ARG A 91 0.58 8.42 -8.50
C ARG A 91 1.72 8.55 -7.48
N ILE A 92 2.92 8.12 -7.85
CA ILE A 92 4.15 8.43 -7.11
C ILE A 92 4.76 9.63 -7.84
N PRO A 93 5.08 10.75 -7.17
CA PRO A 93 5.82 11.84 -7.80
C PRO A 93 7.17 11.36 -8.34
#